data_AF-A0A174UNQ1-F1
#
_entry.id   AF-A0A174UNQ1-F1
#
_cell.length_a   1.000
_cell.length_b   1.000
_cell.length_c   1.000
_cell.angle_alpha   90.00
_cell.angle_beta   90.00
_cell.angle_gamma   90.00
#
_symmetry.space_group_name_H-M   'P 1'
#
loop_
_entity.id
_entity.type
_entity.pdbx_description
1 polymer ?
#
loop_
_entity_poly.entity_id
_entity_poly.type
_entity_poly.pdbx_seq_one_letter_code
_entity_poly.pdbx_strand_id
1 'polypeptide(L)' 'MDNYIDQNLYAESMKMALRVDFLANSEELRLYATSIYNASIWSREVDKRNKTILKRDRSLK' A
#
# COMPACT_ATOMS: atom_id res chain seq x y z
N MET A 1 -6.81 -12.00 -9.90
CA MET A 1 -6.12 -10.91 -9.19
C MET A 1 -5.22 -10.31 -10.24
N ASP A 2 -5.50 -9.11 -10.73
CA ASP A 2 -4.70 -8.51 -11.80
C ASP A 2 -3.24 -8.43 -11.32
N ASN A 3 -2.33 -9.10 -12.03
CA ASN A 3 -0.89 -9.13 -11.76
C ASN A 3 -0.21 -7.79 -12.10
N TYR A 4 -0.95 -6.68 -12.02
CA TYR A 4 -0.44 -5.36 -12.31
C TYR A 4 0.15 -4.77 -11.05
N ILE A 5 1.48 -4.73 -11.00
CA ILE A 5 2.21 -4.01 -9.96
C ILE A 5 2.12 -2.51 -10.30
N ASP A 6 1.58 -1.72 -9.37
CA ASP A 6 1.65 -0.26 -9.46
C ASP A 6 3.11 0.17 -9.26
N GLN A 7 3.83 0.33 -10.36
CA GLN A 7 5.27 0.61 -10.36
C GLN A 7 5.61 1.92 -9.65
N ASN A 8 4.73 2.92 -9.75
CA ASN A 8 4.92 4.20 -9.08
C ASN A 8 4.82 4.02 -7.56
N LEU A 9 3.80 3.31 -7.10
CA LEU A 9 3.64 3.01 -5.67
C LEU A 9 4.78 2.14 -5.14
N TYR A 10 5.26 1.16 -5.93
CA TYR A 10 6.40 0.34 -5.53
C TYR A 10 7.69 1.17 -5.44
N ALA A 11 7.92 2.09 -6.38
CA ALA A 11 9.05 3.03 -6.33
C ALA A 11 8.97 3.96 -5.12
N GLU A 12 7.79 4.46 -4.76
CA GLU A 12 7.58 5.23 -3.52
C GLU A 12 7.86 4.38 -2.27
N SER A 13 7.40 3.13 -2.26
CA SER A 13 7.64 2.19 -1.17
C SER A 13 9.14 1.92 -0.99
N MET A 14 9.88 1.80 -2.10
CA MET A 14 11.34 1.67 -2.08
C MET A 14 12.03 2.93 -1.55
N LYS A 15 11.60 4.14 -1.95
CA LYS A 15 12.12 5.40 -1.40
C LYS A 15 11.91 5.50 0.11
N MET A 16 10.78 5.00 0.61
CA MET A 16 10.51 4.97 2.05
C MET A 16 11.37 3.92 2.77
N ALA A 17 11.56 2.75 2.17
CA ALA A 17 12.43 1.71 2.72
C ALA A 17 13.89 2.17 2.83
N LEU A 18 14.38 2.94 1.84
CA LEU A 18 15.73 3.53 1.85
C LEU A 18 15.97 4.54 2.98
N ARG A 19 14.92 5.02 3.66
CA ARG A 19 15.03 5.93 4.81
C ARG A 19 15.12 5.21 6.15
N VAL A 20 15.15 3.87 6.14
CA VAL A 20 15.17 3.07 7.37
C VAL A 20 16.62 2.67 7.69
N ASP A 21 17.14 3.25 8.77
CA ASP A 21 18.56 3.15 9.12
C ASP A 21 19.04 1.75 9.54
N PHE A 22 18.12 0.86 9.92
CA PHE A 22 18.46 -0.48 10.43
C PHE A 22 18.43 -1.60 9.38
N LEU A 23 18.11 -1.29 8.12
CA LEU A 23 18.12 -2.29 7.05
C LEU A 23 19.57 -2.52 6.60
N ALA A 24 20.07 -3.73 6.78
CA ALA A 24 21.49 -4.06 6.66
C ALA A 24 21.89 -4.55 5.26
N ASN A 25 20.93 -4.97 4.44
CA ASN A 25 21.19 -5.56 3.13
C ASN A 25 20.04 -5.35 2.14
N SER A 26 20.31 -5.69 0.87
CA SER A 26 19.34 -5.53 -0.23
C SER A 26 18.10 -6.41 -0.09
N GLU A 27 18.20 -7.56 0.59
CA GLU A 27 17.06 -8.44 0.84
C GLU A 27 16.10 -7.82 1.85
N GLU A 28 16.61 -7.32 2.98
CA GLU A 28 15.84 -6.59 3.97
C GLU A 28 15.20 -5.34 3.37
N LEU A 29 15.94 -4.57 2.57
CA LEU A 29 15.41 -3.42 1.85
C LEU A 29 14.23 -3.80 0.95
N ARG A 30 14.40 -4.85 0.14
CA ARG A 30 13.36 -5.34 -0.76
C ARG A 30 12.12 -5.81 0.02
N LEU A 31 12.31 -6.60 1.07
CA LEU A 31 11.21 -7.12 1.89
C LEU A 31 10.45 -5.99 2.59
N TYR A 32 11.16 -4.99 3.09
CA TYR A 32 10.55 -3.83 3.73
C TYR A 32 9.75 -2.98 2.72
N ALA A 33 10.33 -2.70 1.54
CA ALA A 33 9.63 -2.00 0.46
C ALA A 33 8.38 -2.77 -0.01
N THR A 34 8.47 -4.09 -0.18
CA THR A 34 7.31 -4.94 -0.51
C THR A 34 6.23 -4.87 0.58
N SER A 35 6.62 -4.86 1.86
CA SER A 35 5.68 -4.73 2.98
C SER A 35 4.93 -3.39 2.94
N ILE A 36 5.62 -2.28 2.71
CA ILE A 36 5.00 -0.95 2.55
C ILE A 36 4.03 -0.92 1.36
N TYR A 37 4.45 -1.48 0.23
CA TYR A 37 3.61 -1.56 -0.98
C TYR A 37 2.32 -2.33 -0.70
N ASN A 38 2.43 -3.52 -0.10
CA ASN A 38 1.28 -4.36 0.22
C ASN A 38 0.31 -3.67 1.18
N ALA A 39 0.83 -3.01 2.23
CA ALA A 39 0.03 -2.23 3.16
C ALA A 39 -0.71 -1.08 2.45
N SER A 40 -0.04 -0.41 1.52
CA SER A 40 -0.62 0.69 0.73
C SER A 40 -1.75 0.22 -0.19
N ILE A 41 -1.57 -0.91 -0.88
CA ILE A 41 -2.62 -1.53 -1.70
C ILE A 41 -3.82 -1.93 -0.83
N TRP A 42 -3.57 -2.55 0.33
CA TRP A 42 -4.62 -2.93 1.26
C TRP A 42 -5.40 -1.72 1.78
N SER A 43 -4.72 -0.63 2.16
CA SER A 43 -5.36 0.61 2.59
C SER A 43 -6.28 1.19 1.52
N ARG A 44 -5.84 1.21 0.25
CA ARG A 44 -6.66 1.69 -0.88
C ARG A 44 -7.94 0.86 -1.04
N GLU A 45 -7.87 -0.45 -0.85
CA GLU A 45 -9.02 -1.35 -0.93
C GLU A 45 -10.00 -1.13 0.23
N VAL A 46 -9.48 -0.98 1.46
CA VAL A 46 -10.29 -0.64 2.65
C VAL A 46 -11.00 0.70 2.46
N ASP A 47 -10.31 1.73 1.97
CA ASP A 47 -10.89 3.05 1.71
C ASP A 47 -12.02 3.00 0.67
N LYS A 48 -11.88 2.19 -0.37
CA LYS A 48 -12.95 1.99 -1.36
C LYS A 48 -14.19 1.39 -0.71
N ARG A 49 -14.03 0.35 0.13
CA ARG A 49 -15.14 -0.29 0.85
C ARG A 49 -15.81 0.69 1.81
N ASN A 50 -15.03 1.45 2.57
CA ASN A 50 -15.54 2.47 3.49
C ASN A 50 -16.34 3.56 2.76
N LYS A 51 -15.85 4.04 1.62
CA LYS A 51 -16.60 5.00 0.77
C LYS A 51 -17.94 4.44 0.31
N THR A 52 -17.99 3.17 -0.08
CA THR A 52 -19.25 2.51 -0.49
C THR A 52 -20.23 2.41 0.68
N ILE A 53 -19.77 2.02 1.87
CA ILE A 53 -20.60 1.97 3.09
C ILE A 53 -21.16 3.36 3.42
N LEU A 54 -20.33 4.40 3.41
CA LEU A 54 -20.75 5.78 3.70
C LEU A 54 -21.73 6.34 2.67
N LYS A 55 -21.65 5.93 1.40
CA LYS A 55 -22.62 6.31 0.37
C LYS A 55 -23.96 5.63 0.63
N ARG A 56 -23.94 4.34 0.98
CA ARG A 56 -25.15 3.57 1.31
C ARG A 56 -25.86 4.13 2.54
N ASP A 57 -25.13 4.43 3.61
CA ASP A 57 -25.70 5.03 4.83
C ASP A 57 -26.39 6.37 4.52
N ARG A 58 -25.74 7.24 3.73
CA ARG A 58 -26.32 8.53 3.31
C ARG A 58 -27.56 8.38 2.43
N SER A 59 -27.66 7.32 1.62
CA SER A 59 -28.85 7.08 0.79
C SER A 59 -30.04 6.48 1.55
N LEU A 60 -29.82 5.97 2.76
CA LEU A 60 -30.85 5.37 3.61
C LEU A 60 -31.41 6.34 4.65
N LYS A 61 -30.81 7.53 4.78
CA LYS A 61 -31.29 8.66 5.60
C LYS A 61 -32.07 9.62 4.72
#